data_AF-A0A838JG22-F1
#
_entry.id   AF-A0A838JG22-F1
#
_cell.length_a   1.000
_cell.length_b   1.000
_cell.length_c   1.000
_cell.angle_alpha   90.00
_cell.angle_beta   90.00
_cell.angle_gamma   90.00
#
_symmetry.space_group_name_H-M   'P 1'
#
loop_
_entity.id
_entity.type
_entity.pdbx_description
1 polymer ?
#
loop_
_entity_poly.entity_id
_entity_poly.type
_entity_poly.pdbx_seq_one_letter_code
_entity_poly.pdbx_strand_id
1 'polypeptide(L)'
;MKEDALRFYLELSAQAIAQQLLEITHRHSPEPGHRQVPFTAVETLLCYGLFYLLDPHRYGGGNIEKVPPIVKTLAAFFHRSPGSLTNKMLNLDGSRTHSGREEPLLFATLAASEPARYVALYHVILSTARDLKIDEDRLPDFLNAIALDTKEEDLLGQDDVPASTALLLEDADDTLKEIDGMFALGEQLTEKLVERKIRLAQHHFALEVLQNYERRCVFCGFEPRSLPGRSGLLRASHIKPWAVSTSRERVDVRNGLAACPMHDAAFDQGYLTVNGGYRIHRAHLLEESVIKDQGASYYFGAVLQPILVFPKHAKMPAIQYLTYHQEHIFKG
;
A
#
# COMPACT_ATOMS: atom_id res chain seq x y z
N MET A 1 8.93 -29.73 12.09
CA MET A 1 8.39 -29.57 10.72
C MET A 1 7.68 -28.25 10.48
N LYS A 2 6.76 -27.77 11.36
CA LYS A 2 5.99 -26.52 11.17
C LYS A 2 6.80 -25.21 11.37
N GLU A 3 7.81 -25.21 12.23
CA GLU A 3 8.70 -24.05 12.46
C GLU A 3 9.90 -24.03 11.49
N ASP A 4 10.33 -25.19 11.00
CA ASP A 4 11.55 -25.35 10.20
C ASP A 4 11.44 -24.71 8.81
N ALA A 5 10.29 -24.88 8.15
CA ALA A 5 10.04 -24.28 6.83
C ALA A 5 9.93 -22.75 6.90
N LEU A 6 9.63 -22.19 8.08
CA LEU A 6 9.42 -20.76 8.26
C LEU A 6 10.71 -20.05 8.71
N ARG A 7 11.50 -20.70 9.58
CA ARG A 7 12.90 -20.34 9.82
C ARG A 7 13.69 -20.29 8.53
N PHE A 8 13.44 -21.22 7.61
CA PHE A 8 14.10 -21.26 6.31
C PHE A 8 13.97 -19.95 5.51
N TYR A 9 12.86 -19.22 5.62
CA TYR A 9 12.72 -17.90 4.96
C TYR A 9 13.29 -16.75 5.79
N LEU A 10 13.01 -16.74 7.10
CA LEU A 10 13.33 -15.59 7.98
C LEU A 10 14.77 -15.57 8.50
N GLU A 11 15.50 -16.68 8.37
CA GLU A 11 16.88 -16.85 8.84
C GLU A 11 17.83 -17.19 7.68
N LEU A 12 17.47 -16.77 6.46
CA LEU A 12 18.34 -16.92 5.29
C LEU A 12 19.70 -16.25 5.54
N SER A 13 20.76 -17.06 5.53
CA SER A 13 22.12 -16.53 5.60
C SER A 13 22.48 -15.81 4.30
N ALA A 14 23.39 -14.84 4.38
CA ALA A 14 23.93 -14.16 3.20
C ALA A 14 24.51 -15.16 2.16
N GLN A 15 25.11 -16.26 2.63
CA GLN A 15 25.60 -17.33 1.76
C GLN A 15 24.47 -18.05 1.01
N ALA A 16 23.36 -18.37 1.68
CA ALA A 16 22.20 -19.00 1.05
C ALA A 16 21.53 -18.06 0.04
N ILE A 17 21.44 -16.76 0.39
CA ILE A 17 20.96 -15.71 -0.53
C ILE A 17 21.85 -15.63 -1.75
N ALA A 18 23.18 -15.56 -1.57
CA ALA A 18 24.13 -15.49 -2.67
C ALA A 18 24.02 -16.70 -3.61
N GLN A 19 23.90 -17.90 -3.04
CA GLN A 19 23.70 -19.12 -3.83
C GLN A 19 22.42 -19.03 -4.67
N GLN A 20 21.29 -18.65 -4.08
CA GLN A 20 20.02 -18.54 -4.80
C GLN A 20 20.05 -17.44 -5.89
N LEU A 21 20.72 -16.31 -5.65
CA LEU A 21 20.88 -15.24 -6.65
C LEU A 21 21.73 -15.67 -7.85
N LEU A 22 22.79 -16.46 -7.60
CA LEU A 22 23.58 -17.08 -8.67
C LEU A 22 22.76 -18.11 -9.45
N GLU A 23 21.99 -18.97 -8.76
CA GLU A 23 21.10 -19.94 -9.39
C GLU A 23 20.04 -19.27 -10.29
N ILE A 24 19.48 -18.13 -9.85
CA ILE A 24 18.56 -17.33 -10.67
C ILE A 24 19.27 -16.78 -11.91
N THR A 25 20.47 -16.22 -11.74
CA THR A 25 21.25 -15.62 -12.84
C THR A 25 21.67 -16.63 -13.90
N HIS A 26 21.96 -17.87 -13.51
CA HIS A 26 22.34 -18.93 -14.42
C HIS A 26 21.15 -19.76 -14.94
N ARG A 27 19.92 -19.39 -14.56
CA ARG A 27 18.72 -20.14 -14.95
C ARG A 27 18.42 -19.94 -16.43
N HIS A 28 18.09 -21.05 -17.11
CA HIS A 28 17.53 -21.00 -18.45
C HIS A 28 16.00 -21.08 -18.40
N SER A 29 15.34 -20.39 -19.33
CA SER A 29 13.89 -20.53 -19.50
C SER A 29 13.56 -21.99 -19.85
N PRO A 30 12.53 -22.60 -19.23
CA PRO A 30 12.19 -23.99 -19.49
C PRO A 30 11.78 -24.17 -20.96
N GLU A 31 12.15 -25.31 -21.53
CA GLU A 31 11.67 -25.67 -22.87
C GLU A 31 10.14 -25.77 -22.91
N PRO A 32 9.50 -25.49 -24.06
CA PRO A 32 8.05 -25.62 -24.20
C PRO A 32 7.56 -26.99 -23.71
N GLY A 33 6.61 -27.00 -22.76
CA GLY A 33 6.03 -28.23 -22.19
C GLY A 33 6.69 -28.73 -20.90
N HIS A 34 7.80 -28.15 -20.45
CA HIS A 34 8.42 -28.48 -19.16
C HIS A 34 7.92 -27.57 -18.03
N ARG A 35 7.76 -28.16 -16.82
CA ARG A 35 7.37 -27.40 -15.63
C ARG A 35 8.50 -26.45 -15.23
N GLN A 36 8.15 -25.21 -14.89
CA GLN A 36 9.08 -24.28 -14.25
C GLN A 36 9.60 -24.85 -12.93
N VAL A 37 10.85 -24.54 -12.61
CA VAL A 37 11.39 -24.80 -11.27
C VAL A 37 10.58 -24.06 -10.20
N PRO A 38 10.47 -24.60 -8.98
CA PRO A 38 9.85 -23.90 -7.85
C PRO A 38 10.49 -22.53 -7.62
N PHE A 39 9.72 -21.61 -7.03
CA PHE A 39 10.26 -20.33 -6.58
C PHE A 39 11.29 -20.58 -5.47
N THR A 40 12.45 -19.94 -5.55
CA THR A 40 13.39 -19.91 -4.42
C THR A 40 12.85 -19.06 -3.28
N ALA A 41 13.53 -19.09 -2.13
CA ALA A 41 13.16 -18.25 -1.00
C ALA A 41 13.35 -16.76 -1.32
N VAL A 42 14.45 -16.42 -2.01
CA VAL A 42 14.72 -15.05 -2.49
C VAL A 42 13.64 -14.59 -3.47
N GLU A 43 13.26 -15.39 -4.48
CA GLU A 43 12.19 -15.01 -5.40
C GLU A 43 10.85 -14.81 -4.64
N THR A 44 10.56 -15.67 -3.66
CA THR A 44 9.33 -15.58 -2.86
C THR A 44 9.30 -14.32 -1.99
N LEU A 45 10.40 -13.96 -1.34
CA LEU A 45 10.52 -12.75 -0.51
C LEU A 45 10.45 -11.47 -1.35
N LEU A 46 11.01 -11.48 -2.56
CA LEU A 46 10.88 -10.37 -3.50
C LEU A 46 9.44 -10.26 -4.03
N CYS A 47 8.76 -11.38 -4.28
CA CYS A 47 7.31 -11.37 -4.58
C CYS A 47 6.49 -10.84 -3.40
N TYR A 48 6.85 -11.14 -2.15
CA TYR A 48 6.21 -10.52 -0.98
C TYR A 48 6.40 -9.00 -1.00
N GLY A 49 7.60 -8.51 -1.36
CA GLY A 49 7.89 -7.07 -1.47
C GLY A 49 7.06 -6.35 -2.53
N LEU A 50 6.66 -7.05 -3.59
CA LEU A 50 5.80 -6.48 -4.62
C LEU A 50 4.41 -6.08 -4.10
N PHE A 51 3.94 -6.65 -2.98
CA PHE A 51 2.68 -6.21 -2.38
C PHE A 51 2.69 -4.75 -1.96
N TYR A 52 3.84 -4.14 -1.67
CA TYR A 52 3.91 -2.71 -1.36
C TYR A 52 3.72 -1.83 -2.60
N LEU A 53 4.00 -2.35 -3.79
CA LEU A 53 3.94 -1.59 -5.04
C LEU A 53 2.62 -1.74 -5.80
N LEU A 54 1.99 -2.92 -5.73
CA LEU A 54 0.78 -3.20 -6.47
C LEU A 54 -0.12 -4.21 -5.78
N ASP A 55 -1.41 -4.07 -6.05
CA ASP A 55 -2.42 -5.10 -5.78
C ASP A 55 -2.41 -6.14 -6.93
N PRO A 56 -2.04 -7.40 -6.67
CA PRO A 56 -2.03 -8.44 -7.69
C PRO A 56 -3.44 -8.79 -8.21
N HIS A 57 -4.51 -8.50 -7.45
CA HIS A 57 -5.90 -8.84 -7.83
C HIS A 57 -6.39 -8.03 -9.03
N ARG A 58 -5.71 -6.92 -9.34
CA ARG A 58 -6.03 -6.06 -10.49
C ARG A 58 -5.45 -6.56 -11.80
N TYR A 59 -4.62 -7.60 -11.77
CA TYR A 59 -3.91 -8.10 -12.95
C TYR A 59 -4.23 -9.57 -13.21
N GLY A 60 -4.62 -9.87 -14.45
CA GLY A 60 -4.90 -11.20 -14.96
C GLY A 60 -4.52 -11.31 -16.44
N GLY A 61 -4.87 -12.42 -17.08
CA GLY A 61 -4.43 -12.71 -18.46
C GLY A 61 -4.74 -11.60 -19.49
N GLY A 62 -5.86 -10.88 -19.32
CA GLY A 62 -6.28 -9.83 -20.26
C GLY A 62 -5.58 -8.48 -20.09
N ASN A 63 -4.87 -8.24 -18.98
CA ASN A 63 -4.24 -6.95 -18.70
C ASN A 63 -2.85 -7.06 -18.06
N ILE A 64 -2.24 -8.25 -18.09
CA ILE A 64 -0.93 -8.50 -17.47
C ILE A 64 0.18 -7.59 -18.04
N GLU A 65 0.03 -7.15 -19.29
CA GLU A 65 0.96 -6.20 -19.91
C GLU A 65 0.96 -4.81 -19.27
N LYS A 66 -0.06 -4.48 -18.46
CA LYS A 66 -0.18 -3.22 -17.75
C LYS A 66 0.47 -3.22 -16.37
N VAL A 67 1.07 -4.33 -15.94
CA VAL A 67 1.83 -4.37 -14.68
C VAL A 67 2.93 -3.30 -14.67
N PRO A 68 3.26 -2.73 -13.49
CA PRO A 68 4.34 -1.76 -13.36
C PRO A 68 5.65 -2.26 -13.99
N PRO A 69 6.48 -1.39 -14.61
CA PRO A 69 7.73 -1.77 -15.25
C PRO A 69 8.64 -2.60 -14.34
N ILE A 70 8.64 -2.29 -13.05
CA ILE A 70 9.41 -2.98 -12.02
C ILE A 70 9.10 -4.48 -11.93
N VAL A 71 7.83 -4.87 -12.11
CA VAL A 71 7.41 -6.27 -12.14
C VAL A 71 7.95 -6.96 -13.38
N LYS A 72 8.01 -6.25 -14.52
CA LYS A 72 8.58 -6.78 -15.76
C LYS A 72 10.10 -7.00 -15.64
N THR A 73 10.80 -6.06 -15.00
CA THR A 73 12.23 -6.19 -14.70
C THR A 73 12.52 -7.41 -13.82
N LEU A 74 11.80 -7.57 -12.71
CA LEU A 74 11.95 -8.74 -11.84
C LEU A 74 11.58 -10.05 -12.54
N ALA A 75 10.50 -10.06 -13.32
CA ALA A 75 10.10 -11.24 -14.08
C ALA A 75 11.20 -11.67 -15.06
N ALA A 76 11.82 -10.72 -15.76
CA ALA A 76 12.95 -10.97 -16.65
C ALA A 76 14.16 -11.53 -15.88
N PHE A 77 14.50 -10.94 -14.74
CA PHE A 77 15.58 -11.43 -13.88
C PHE A 77 15.32 -12.85 -13.35
N PHE A 78 14.07 -13.18 -13.01
CA PHE A 78 13.69 -14.51 -12.53
C PHE A 78 13.56 -15.57 -13.65
N HIS A 79 13.68 -15.15 -14.91
CA HIS A 79 13.34 -15.96 -16.09
C HIS A 79 11.91 -16.51 -16.05
N ARG A 80 10.95 -15.65 -15.64
CA ARG A 80 9.52 -15.96 -15.51
C ARG A 80 8.66 -14.91 -16.22
N SER A 81 7.37 -15.20 -16.41
CA SER A 81 6.41 -14.20 -16.89
C SER A 81 5.94 -13.30 -15.75
N PRO A 82 5.53 -12.05 -16.00
CA PRO A 82 4.91 -11.20 -14.98
C PRO A 82 3.68 -11.86 -14.33
N GLY A 83 2.91 -12.63 -15.10
CA GLY A 83 1.78 -13.41 -14.58
C GLY A 83 2.18 -14.51 -13.60
N SER A 84 3.40 -15.08 -13.72
CA SER A 84 3.92 -16.03 -12.73
C SER A 84 4.17 -15.35 -11.39
N LEU A 85 4.71 -14.12 -11.41
CA LEU A 85 4.96 -13.33 -10.20
C LEU A 85 3.64 -12.91 -9.53
N THR A 86 2.68 -12.39 -10.29
CA THR A 86 1.37 -12.03 -9.71
C THR A 86 0.64 -13.26 -9.17
N ASN A 87 0.70 -14.41 -9.86
CA ASN A 87 0.16 -15.66 -9.34
C ASN A 87 0.84 -16.12 -8.05
N LYS A 88 2.16 -15.92 -7.93
CA LYS A 88 2.90 -16.21 -6.69
C LYS A 88 2.45 -15.29 -5.56
N MET A 89 2.21 -14.02 -5.83
CA MET A 89 1.61 -13.09 -4.86
C MET A 89 0.21 -13.57 -4.44
N LEU A 90 -0.66 -13.91 -5.37
CA LEU A 90 -2.01 -14.43 -5.09
C LEU A 90 -2.02 -15.75 -4.29
N ASN A 91 -0.93 -16.52 -4.39
CA ASN A 91 -0.77 -17.69 -3.54
C ASN A 91 -0.34 -17.30 -2.11
N LEU A 92 0.55 -16.31 -1.98
CA LEU A 92 1.05 -15.81 -0.71
C LEU A 92 -0.06 -15.21 0.15
N ASP A 93 -0.99 -14.44 -0.42
CA ASP A 93 -2.09 -13.84 0.35
C ASP A 93 -3.33 -14.75 0.49
N GLY A 94 -3.21 -16.01 0.06
CA GLY A 94 -4.25 -17.04 0.18
C GLY A 94 -5.43 -16.89 -0.77
N SER A 95 -5.41 -15.95 -1.71
CA SER A 95 -6.54 -15.68 -2.60
C SER A 95 -6.77 -16.77 -3.67
N ARG A 96 -5.86 -17.73 -3.84
CA ARG A 96 -6.04 -18.89 -4.74
C ARG A 96 -6.34 -20.17 -3.99
N THR A 97 -7.36 -20.89 -4.45
CA THR A 97 -7.86 -22.15 -3.86
C THR A 97 -6.86 -23.31 -3.89
N HIS A 98 -5.84 -23.26 -4.76
CA HIS A 98 -4.79 -24.28 -4.86
C HIS A 98 -3.47 -23.86 -4.23
N SER A 99 -3.45 -22.77 -3.45
CA SER A 99 -2.25 -22.35 -2.74
C SER A 99 -1.88 -23.40 -1.70
N GLY A 100 -0.60 -23.76 -1.63
CA GLY A 100 -0.13 -24.59 -0.54
C GLY A 100 -0.19 -23.78 0.76
N ARG A 101 -0.64 -24.38 1.86
CA ARG A 101 -0.73 -23.74 3.19
C ARG A 101 0.54 -22.96 3.59
N GLU A 102 1.70 -23.40 3.13
CA GLU A 102 3.00 -22.78 3.41
C GLU A 102 3.09 -21.32 2.94
N GLU A 103 2.42 -20.95 1.83
CA GLU A 103 2.50 -19.60 1.26
C GLU A 103 1.68 -18.58 2.09
N PRO A 104 0.39 -18.83 2.41
CA PRO A 104 -0.36 -18.00 3.36
C PRO A 104 0.26 -17.96 4.76
N LEU A 105 0.84 -19.07 5.24
CA LEU A 105 1.51 -19.11 6.52
C LEU A 105 2.74 -18.17 6.55
N LEU A 106 3.54 -18.18 5.48
CA LEU A 106 4.68 -17.27 5.35
C LEU A 106 4.22 -15.81 5.34
N PHE A 107 3.18 -15.49 4.56
CA PHE A 107 2.63 -14.13 4.49
C PHE A 107 2.12 -13.67 5.86
N ALA A 108 1.32 -14.51 6.53
CA ALA A 108 0.79 -14.25 7.87
C ALA A 108 1.91 -14.02 8.89
N THR A 109 3.00 -14.78 8.80
CA THR A 109 4.09 -14.64 9.76
C THR A 109 4.97 -13.43 9.47
N LEU A 110 5.22 -13.12 8.19
CA LEU A 110 5.87 -11.86 7.81
C LEU A 110 5.03 -10.65 8.26
N ALA A 111 3.71 -10.75 8.15
CA ALA A 111 2.78 -9.75 8.66
C ALA A 111 2.77 -9.63 10.18
N ALA A 112 2.89 -10.76 10.90
CA ALA A 112 2.93 -10.78 12.36
C ALA A 112 4.29 -10.36 12.93
N SER A 113 5.37 -10.53 12.16
CA SER A 113 6.70 -10.07 12.54
C SER A 113 6.80 -8.55 12.45
N GLU A 114 7.72 -7.96 13.22
CA GLU A 114 8.03 -6.53 13.09
C GLU A 114 8.37 -6.20 11.63
N PRO A 115 7.69 -5.23 10.99
CA PRO A 115 7.92 -4.88 9.59
C PRO A 115 9.38 -4.58 9.25
N ALA A 116 10.13 -4.03 10.21
CA ALA A 116 11.58 -3.83 10.15
C ALA A 116 12.36 -5.12 9.84
N ARG A 117 11.89 -6.29 10.27
CA ARG A 117 12.54 -7.58 10.02
C ARG A 117 12.51 -7.95 8.54
N TYR A 118 11.38 -7.76 7.86
CA TYR A 118 11.29 -7.99 6.42
C TYR A 118 12.16 -7.01 5.65
N VAL A 119 12.12 -5.73 6.02
CA VAL A 119 12.92 -4.67 5.38
C VAL A 119 14.42 -4.95 5.54
N ALA A 120 14.88 -5.35 6.73
CA ALA A 120 16.26 -5.76 6.95
C ALA A 120 16.68 -6.93 6.05
N LEU A 121 15.84 -7.97 5.96
CA LEU A 121 16.09 -9.12 5.08
C LEU A 121 16.14 -8.71 3.59
N TYR A 122 15.25 -7.81 3.18
CA TYR A 122 15.25 -7.24 1.83
C TYR A 122 16.56 -6.50 1.51
N HIS A 123 17.06 -5.67 2.42
CA HIS A 123 18.35 -4.99 2.26
C HIS A 123 19.55 -5.96 2.23
N VAL A 124 19.50 -7.05 2.98
CA VAL A 124 20.51 -8.12 2.88
C VAL A 124 20.48 -8.77 1.49
N ILE A 125 19.29 -9.02 0.91
CA ILE A 125 19.17 -9.53 -0.45
C ILE A 125 19.79 -8.56 -1.46
N LEU A 126 19.46 -7.27 -1.38
CA LEU A 126 19.99 -6.26 -2.29
C LEU A 126 21.50 -6.09 -2.18
N SER A 127 22.03 -5.94 -0.96
CA SER A 127 23.48 -5.81 -0.73
C SER A 127 24.24 -7.02 -1.26
N THR A 128 23.76 -8.24 -0.98
CA THR A 128 24.34 -9.48 -1.51
C THR A 128 24.29 -9.52 -3.05
N ALA A 129 23.20 -9.05 -3.66
CA ALA A 129 23.12 -8.96 -5.12
C ALA A 129 24.14 -8.00 -5.71
N ARG A 130 24.40 -6.85 -5.06
CA ARG A 130 25.43 -5.89 -5.48
C ARG A 130 26.84 -6.46 -5.35
N ASP A 131 27.12 -7.22 -4.29
CA ASP A 131 28.40 -7.93 -4.13
C ASP A 131 28.63 -8.93 -5.27
N LEU A 132 27.57 -9.60 -5.73
CA LEU A 132 27.57 -10.50 -6.88
C LEU A 132 27.51 -9.80 -8.25
N LYS A 133 27.61 -8.46 -8.30
CA LYS A 133 27.53 -7.66 -9.55
C LYS A 133 26.21 -7.81 -10.31
N ILE A 134 25.12 -8.09 -9.60
CA ILE A 134 23.76 -7.93 -10.12
C ILE A 134 23.41 -6.45 -9.89
N ASP A 135 23.17 -5.70 -10.96
CA ASP A 135 22.95 -4.25 -10.94
C ASP A 135 21.47 -3.86 -10.74
N GLU A 136 21.21 -2.55 -10.68
CA GLU A 136 19.87 -1.97 -10.52
C GLU A 136 18.96 -2.25 -11.71
N ASP A 137 19.51 -2.43 -12.91
CA ASP A 137 18.72 -2.74 -14.11
C ASP A 137 18.14 -4.16 -14.06
N ARG A 138 18.80 -5.08 -13.36
CA ARG A 138 18.32 -6.46 -13.17
C ARG A 138 17.55 -6.66 -11.86
N LEU A 139 18.07 -6.15 -10.75
CA LEU A 139 17.42 -6.21 -9.44
C LEU A 139 17.39 -4.82 -8.80
N PRO A 140 16.41 -3.98 -9.14
CA PRO A 140 16.28 -2.62 -8.60
C PRO A 140 15.85 -2.60 -7.13
N ASP A 141 16.24 -1.54 -6.42
CA ASP A 141 15.72 -1.24 -5.08
C ASP A 141 14.35 -0.59 -5.17
N PHE A 142 13.35 -1.43 -5.33
CA PHE A 142 11.97 -1.03 -5.56
C PHE A 142 11.23 -0.63 -4.29
N LEU A 143 11.72 -1.00 -3.10
CA LEU A 143 11.17 -0.50 -1.85
C LEU A 143 11.77 0.85 -1.49
N ASN A 144 13.01 1.15 -1.87
CA ASN A 144 13.56 2.50 -1.70
C ASN A 144 12.89 3.52 -2.62
N ALA A 145 12.39 3.13 -3.80
CA ALA A 145 11.53 4.01 -4.60
C ALA A 145 10.25 4.43 -3.83
N ILE A 146 9.81 3.61 -2.87
CA ILE A 146 8.73 3.93 -1.93
C ILE A 146 9.30 4.68 -0.71
N ALA A 147 10.47 4.29 -0.18
CA ALA A 147 11.12 4.81 1.03
C ALA A 147 11.88 6.14 0.87
N LEU A 148 12.26 6.56 -0.34
CA LEU A 148 12.67 7.95 -0.63
C LEU A 148 11.59 8.97 -0.23
N ASP A 149 10.39 8.44 -0.06
CA ASP A 149 9.18 9.04 0.44
C ASP A 149 8.66 8.18 1.64
N THR A 150 9.45 7.75 2.63
CA THR A 150 8.99 7.30 3.99
C THR A 150 10.20 6.84 4.82
N LYS A 151 10.25 7.12 6.13
CA LYS A 151 11.20 6.38 7.02
C LYS A 151 10.95 4.87 6.89
N GLU A 152 11.96 4.03 7.16
CA GLU A 152 11.81 2.56 7.12
C GLU A 152 10.65 2.03 7.99
N GLU A 153 10.30 2.77 9.06
CA GLU A 153 9.15 2.52 9.94
C GLU A 153 7.80 2.95 9.32
N ASP A 154 7.83 3.82 8.33
CA ASP A 154 6.70 4.54 7.71
C ASP A 154 6.35 3.97 6.32
N LEU A 155 7.07 2.94 5.84
CA LEU A 155 6.70 2.11 4.66
C LEU A 155 5.30 1.46 4.78
N LEU A 156 4.70 1.56 5.97
CA LEU A 156 3.36 1.15 6.34
C LEU A 156 2.34 2.29 6.31
N GLY A 157 2.78 3.46 5.84
CA GLY A 157 2.15 4.78 5.94
C GLY A 157 0.63 4.74 6.05
N GLN A 158 0.19 4.73 7.32
CA GLN A 158 -1.06 5.27 7.88
C GLN A 158 -1.28 4.70 9.29
N ASP A 159 -0.31 4.89 10.20
CA ASP A 159 -0.55 4.66 11.63
C ASP A 159 -1.60 5.63 12.23
N ASP A 160 -2.00 6.64 11.44
CA ASP A 160 -2.97 7.68 11.80
C ASP A 160 -4.39 7.47 11.24
N VAL A 161 -4.76 6.29 10.71
CA VAL A 161 -6.20 5.98 10.52
C VAL A 161 -6.68 5.10 11.66
N PRO A 162 -7.20 5.67 12.76
CA PRO A 162 -7.87 4.92 13.81
C PRO A 162 -9.29 4.57 13.36
N ALA A 163 -9.43 3.85 12.25
CA ALA A 163 -10.43 2.79 12.30
C ALA A 163 -9.77 1.74 13.20
N SER A 164 -10.24 1.59 14.43
CA SER A 164 -9.66 0.60 15.34
C SER A 164 -9.52 -0.71 14.56
N THR A 165 -8.37 -1.37 14.66
CA THR A 165 -8.13 -2.64 13.95
C THR A 165 -9.27 -3.63 14.23
N ALA A 166 -9.91 -3.52 15.40
CA ALA A 166 -11.13 -4.22 15.75
C ALA A 166 -12.31 -3.93 14.80
N LEU A 167 -12.65 -2.67 14.52
CA LEU A 167 -13.71 -2.31 13.56
C LEU A 167 -13.41 -2.79 12.14
N LEU A 168 -12.14 -2.81 11.74
CA LEU A 168 -11.72 -3.32 10.43
C LEU A 168 -11.86 -4.84 10.31
N LEU A 169 -11.64 -5.56 11.41
CA LEU A 169 -11.74 -7.02 11.47
C LEU A 169 -13.19 -7.50 11.64
N GLU A 170 -14.05 -6.73 12.32
CA GLU A 170 -15.49 -7.03 12.43
C GLU A 170 -16.17 -7.14 11.06
N ASP A 171 -15.85 -6.22 10.14
CA ASP A 171 -16.33 -6.26 8.75
C ASP A 171 -15.75 -7.43 7.93
N ALA A 172 -14.73 -8.12 8.44
CA ALA A 172 -13.98 -9.17 7.74
C ALA A 172 -14.18 -10.57 8.36
N ASP A 173 -15.14 -10.75 9.27
CA ASP A 173 -15.38 -12.02 9.98
C ASP A 173 -15.59 -13.22 9.04
N ASP A 174 -16.36 -13.04 7.97
CA ASP A 174 -16.56 -14.10 6.97
C ASP A 174 -15.25 -14.46 6.24
N THR A 175 -14.41 -13.46 5.94
CA THR A 175 -13.10 -13.69 5.32
C THR A 175 -12.14 -14.42 6.26
N LEU A 176 -12.16 -14.09 7.56
CA LEU A 176 -11.38 -14.79 8.58
C LEU A 176 -11.76 -16.28 8.64
N LYS A 177 -13.06 -16.59 8.66
CA LYS A 177 -13.55 -17.98 8.69
C LYS A 177 -13.19 -18.76 7.44
N GLU A 178 -13.31 -18.14 6.26
CA GLU A 178 -12.94 -18.78 4.98
C GLU A 178 -11.45 -19.13 4.94
N ILE A 179 -10.58 -18.18 5.30
CA ILE A 179 -9.12 -18.38 5.27
C ILE A 179 -8.69 -19.42 6.31
N ASP A 180 -9.23 -19.37 7.52
CA ASP A 180 -8.90 -20.36 8.54
C ASP A 180 -9.42 -21.75 8.15
N GLY A 181 -10.63 -21.84 7.56
CA GLY A 181 -11.16 -23.10 7.05
C GLY A 181 -10.32 -23.70 5.91
N MET A 182 -9.77 -22.86 5.03
CA MET A 182 -8.96 -23.30 3.88
C MET A 182 -7.53 -23.72 4.26
N PHE A 183 -6.89 -22.96 5.16
CA PHE A 183 -5.45 -23.10 5.43
C PHE A 183 -5.13 -23.55 6.86
N ALA A 184 -6.11 -23.53 7.77
CA ALA A 184 -5.97 -23.89 9.19
C ALA A 184 -4.77 -23.20 9.85
N LEU A 185 -4.62 -21.89 9.64
CA LEU A 185 -3.48 -21.11 10.16
C LEU A 185 -3.62 -20.89 11.67
N GLY A 186 -4.83 -20.98 12.22
CA GLY A 186 -5.15 -20.59 13.57
C GLY A 186 -5.54 -19.11 13.63
N GLU A 187 -6.45 -18.79 14.54
CA GLU A 187 -7.09 -17.47 14.70
C GLU A 187 -6.10 -16.30 14.61
N GLN A 188 -5.05 -16.31 15.44
CA GLN A 188 -4.07 -15.22 15.49
C GLN A 188 -3.34 -14.95 14.16
N LEU A 189 -2.96 -16.01 13.42
CA LEU A 189 -2.25 -15.85 12.16
C LEU A 189 -3.21 -15.48 11.02
N THR A 190 -4.43 -16.00 11.05
CA THR A 190 -5.49 -15.63 10.12
C THR A 190 -5.84 -14.14 10.27
N GLU A 191 -5.98 -13.65 11.50
CA GLU A 191 -6.15 -12.22 11.79
C GLU A 191 -5.00 -11.39 11.23
N LYS A 192 -3.74 -11.79 11.45
CA LYS A 192 -2.58 -11.06 10.95
C LYS A 192 -2.50 -11.02 9.43
N LEU A 193 -2.88 -12.10 8.76
CA LEU A 193 -2.98 -12.14 7.32
C LEU A 193 -4.04 -11.13 6.82
N VAL A 194 -5.24 -11.13 7.40
CA VAL A 194 -6.33 -10.23 6.99
C VAL A 194 -5.99 -8.77 7.30
N GLU A 195 -5.49 -8.47 8.51
CA GLU A 195 -5.01 -7.15 8.90
C GLU A 195 -4.00 -6.62 7.89
N ARG A 196 -3.04 -7.46 7.49
CA ARG A 196 -2.02 -7.10 6.51
C ARG A 196 -2.61 -6.79 5.14
N LYS A 197 -3.56 -7.60 4.65
CA LYS A 197 -4.23 -7.34 3.38
C LYS A 197 -4.96 -5.99 3.39
N ILE A 198 -5.63 -5.68 4.51
CA ILE A 198 -6.32 -4.39 4.68
C ILE A 198 -5.32 -3.23 4.64
N ARG A 199 -4.22 -3.31 5.39
CA ARG A 199 -3.17 -2.27 5.39
C ARG A 199 -2.54 -2.05 4.02
N LEU A 200 -2.28 -3.13 3.27
CA LEU A 200 -1.77 -3.04 1.90
C LEU A 200 -2.78 -2.34 0.96
N ALA A 201 -4.07 -2.66 1.09
CA ALA A 201 -5.11 -2.00 0.30
C ALA A 201 -5.22 -0.50 0.61
N GLN A 202 -5.14 -0.11 1.90
CA GLN A 202 -5.09 1.29 2.31
C GLN A 202 -3.85 2.00 1.77
N HIS A 203 -2.68 1.35 1.85
CA HIS A 203 -1.43 1.87 1.31
C HIS A 203 -1.53 2.13 -0.21
N HIS A 204 -2.08 1.19 -0.98
CA HIS A 204 -2.29 1.39 -2.42
C HIS A 204 -3.26 2.52 -2.73
N PHE A 205 -4.37 2.59 -2.00
CA PHE A 205 -5.31 3.71 -2.13
C PHE A 205 -4.60 5.04 -1.88
N ALA A 206 -3.80 5.12 -0.81
CA ALA A 206 -3.07 6.33 -0.46
C ALA A 206 -2.09 6.75 -1.56
N LEU A 207 -1.31 5.80 -2.09
CA LEU A 207 -0.39 6.05 -3.21
C LEU A 207 -1.13 6.57 -4.45
N GLU A 208 -2.24 5.93 -4.83
CA GLU A 208 -3.02 6.36 -6.00
C GLU A 208 -3.64 7.75 -5.81
N VAL A 209 -4.13 8.07 -4.62
CA VAL A 209 -4.70 9.40 -4.30
C VAL A 209 -3.60 10.46 -4.33
N LEU A 210 -2.47 10.23 -3.66
CA LEU A 210 -1.34 11.17 -3.68
C LEU A 210 -0.85 11.39 -5.11
N GLN A 211 -0.76 10.33 -5.93
CA GLN A 211 -0.37 10.46 -7.34
C GLN A 211 -1.41 11.21 -8.18
N ASN A 212 -2.72 10.94 -7.96
CA ASN A 212 -3.82 11.61 -8.66
C ASN A 212 -3.80 13.14 -8.48
N TYR A 213 -3.35 13.62 -7.31
CA TYR A 213 -3.20 15.04 -7.00
C TYR A 213 -1.77 15.56 -7.18
N GLU A 214 -0.88 14.83 -7.88
CA GLU A 214 0.52 15.20 -8.08
C GLU A 214 1.29 15.52 -6.79
N ARG A 215 0.95 14.84 -5.68
CA ARG A 215 1.49 15.07 -4.33
C ARG A 215 1.38 16.55 -3.93
N ARG A 216 0.17 17.08 -4.06
CA ARG A 216 -0.22 18.44 -3.67
C ARG A 216 -1.41 18.43 -2.72
N CYS A 217 -1.39 19.29 -1.71
CA CYS A 217 -2.56 19.53 -0.88
C CYS A 217 -3.68 20.19 -1.70
N VAL A 218 -4.85 19.55 -1.76
CA VAL A 218 -6.02 20.05 -2.50
C VAL A 218 -6.61 21.33 -1.89
N PHE A 219 -6.34 21.62 -0.61
CA PHE A 219 -6.92 22.76 0.10
C PHE A 219 -6.10 24.04 0.01
N CYS A 220 -4.76 23.95 0.02
CA CYS A 220 -3.87 25.11 0.03
C CYS A 220 -2.83 25.11 -1.09
N GLY A 221 -2.73 24.04 -1.87
CA GLY A 221 -1.74 23.91 -2.94
C GLY A 221 -0.32 23.59 -2.46
N PHE A 222 -0.11 23.31 -1.17
CA PHE A 222 1.20 22.92 -0.64
C PHE A 222 1.76 21.67 -1.34
N GLU A 223 2.99 21.77 -1.83
CA GLU A 223 3.61 20.78 -2.70
C GLU A 223 5.13 20.70 -2.47
N PRO A 224 5.61 19.79 -1.60
CA PRO A 224 7.01 19.75 -1.15
C PRO A 224 7.96 19.11 -2.18
N ARG A 225 7.95 19.54 -3.45
CA ARG A 225 8.73 18.89 -4.53
C ARG A 225 10.24 18.84 -4.25
N SER A 226 10.79 19.88 -3.64
CA SER A 226 12.24 20.07 -3.44
C SER A 226 12.78 19.45 -2.14
N LEU A 227 11.93 18.85 -1.30
CA LEU A 227 12.36 18.25 -0.04
C LEU A 227 12.68 16.75 -0.25
N PRO A 228 13.86 16.28 0.17
CA PRO A 228 14.12 14.84 0.26
C PRO A 228 13.30 14.24 1.43
N GLY A 229 12.84 12.99 1.30
CA GLY A 229 12.09 12.33 2.39
C GLY A 229 10.75 13.01 2.72
N ARG A 230 10.09 13.61 1.72
CA ARG A 230 8.90 14.48 1.87
C ARG A 230 7.60 13.74 2.25
N SER A 231 7.68 12.50 2.66
CA SER A 231 6.49 11.76 3.08
C SER A 231 6.05 12.08 4.48
N GLY A 232 4.78 11.75 4.75
CA GLY A 232 4.06 12.24 5.92
C GLY A 232 3.66 13.71 5.84
N LEU A 233 4.24 14.51 4.92
CA LEU A 233 3.86 15.91 4.71
C LEU A 233 2.51 16.07 3.97
N LEU A 234 2.05 15.00 3.34
CA LEU A 234 0.72 14.88 2.76
C LEU A 234 0.13 13.54 3.18
N ARG A 235 -1.17 13.56 3.46
CA ARG A 235 -2.00 12.41 3.75
C ARG A 235 -3.01 12.22 2.63
N ALA A 236 -3.37 10.96 2.41
CA ALA A 236 -4.44 10.59 1.50
C ALA A 236 -5.58 9.99 2.32
N SER A 237 -6.62 10.77 2.52
CA SER A 237 -7.73 10.42 3.41
C SER A 237 -9.01 10.22 2.62
N HIS A 238 -9.84 9.31 3.10
CA HIS A 238 -11.13 9.03 2.49
C HIS A 238 -12.11 10.17 2.75
N ILE A 239 -12.87 10.54 1.72
CA ILE A 239 -13.96 11.52 1.86
C ILE A 239 -15.13 10.89 2.60
N LYS A 240 -15.58 9.72 2.13
CA LYS A 240 -16.48 8.83 2.87
C LYS A 240 -15.62 7.83 3.63
N PRO A 241 -15.63 7.81 4.98
CA PRO A 241 -14.70 7.02 5.78
C PRO A 241 -14.69 5.54 5.40
N TRP A 242 -13.53 4.90 5.58
CA TRP A 242 -13.32 3.49 5.24
C TRP A 242 -14.34 2.55 5.90
N ALA A 243 -14.62 2.77 7.20
CA ALA A 243 -15.50 1.93 8.02
C ALA A 243 -16.93 1.82 7.47
N VAL A 244 -17.41 2.85 6.77
CA VAL A 244 -18.77 2.89 6.19
C VAL A 244 -18.77 2.74 4.67
N SER A 245 -17.60 2.51 4.07
CA SER A 245 -17.41 2.36 2.64
C SER A 245 -17.48 0.89 2.23
N THR A 246 -18.13 0.61 1.10
CA THR A 246 -18.11 -0.71 0.46
C THR A 246 -16.71 -1.03 -0.09
N SER A 247 -16.43 -2.30 -0.39
CA SER A 247 -15.13 -2.73 -0.96
C SER A 247 -14.77 -1.97 -2.25
N ARG A 248 -15.75 -1.56 -3.06
CA ARG A 248 -15.53 -0.75 -4.26
C ARG A 248 -15.18 0.69 -3.93
N GLU A 249 -15.81 1.27 -2.91
CA GLU A 249 -15.56 2.66 -2.49
C GLU A 249 -14.24 2.82 -1.75
N ARG A 250 -13.78 1.78 -1.03
CA ARG A 250 -12.50 1.74 -0.32
C ARG A 250 -11.29 1.89 -1.24
N VAL A 251 -11.42 1.47 -2.49
CA VAL A 251 -10.37 1.53 -3.53
C VAL A 251 -10.65 2.56 -4.63
N ASP A 252 -11.75 3.32 -4.57
CA ASP A 252 -12.04 4.35 -5.57
C ASP A 252 -11.27 5.62 -5.25
N VAL A 253 -10.26 5.96 -6.06
CA VAL A 253 -9.47 7.20 -5.94
C VAL A 253 -10.33 8.47 -5.84
N ARG A 254 -11.54 8.47 -6.40
CA ARG A 254 -12.48 9.61 -6.30
C ARG A 254 -13.10 9.76 -4.91
N ASN A 255 -12.92 8.77 -4.04
CA ASN A 255 -13.22 8.83 -2.61
C ASN A 255 -12.03 9.34 -1.80
N GLY A 256 -10.97 9.88 -2.42
CA GLY A 256 -9.78 10.35 -1.72
C GLY A 256 -9.44 11.81 -2.00
N LEU A 257 -8.82 12.44 -0.99
CA LEU A 257 -8.19 13.75 -1.09
C LEU A 257 -6.74 13.67 -0.62
N ALA A 258 -5.83 14.34 -1.32
CA ALA A 258 -4.47 14.57 -0.83
C ALA A 258 -4.42 15.89 -0.06
N ALA A 259 -4.13 15.86 1.23
CA ALA A 259 -4.14 17.04 2.09
C ALA A 259 -2.90 17.10 2.99
N CYS A 260 -2.44 18.31 3.36
CA CYS A 260 -1.42 18.43 4.40
C CYS A 260 -2.05 18.13 5.78
N PRO A 261 -1.25 17.74 6.80
CA PRO A 261 -1.77 17.27 8.08
C PRO A 261 -2.81 18.18 8.75
N MET A 262 -2.68 19.50 8.62
CA MET A 262 -3.60 20.46 9.19
C MET A 262 -4.97 20.48 8.49
N HIS A 263 -4.98 20.48 7.16
CA HIS A 263 -6.23 20.50 6.38
C HIS A 263 -6.93 19.15 6.42
N ASP A 264 -6.14 18.08 6.38
CA ASP A 264 -6.58 16.71 6.59
C ASP A 264 -7.34 16.56 7.92
N ALA A 265 -6.70 16.89 9.04
CA ALA A 265 -7.32 16.79 10.37
C ALA A 265 -8.58 17.68 10.50
N ALA A 266 -8.59 18.87 9.88
CA ALA A 266 -9.75 19.75 9.90
C ALA A 266 -10.92 19.20 9.06
N PHE A 267 -10.64 18.55 7.94
CA PHE A 267 -11.65 17.90 7.11
C PHE A 267 -12.23 16.68 7.82
N ASP A 268 -11.38 15.76 8.30
CA ASP A 268 -11.80 14.53 8.99
C ASP A 268 -12.63 14.82 10.26
N GLN A 269 -12.32 15.90 10.96
CA GLN A 269 -13.08 16.33 12.14
C GLN A 269 -14.33 17.15 11.80
N GLY A 270 -14.65 17.35 10.52
CA GLY A 270 -15.85 18.06 10.07
C GLY A 270 -15.80 19.59 10.22
N TYR A 271 -14.62 20.18 10.43
CA TYR A 271 -14.46 21.65 10.45
C TYR A 271 -14.32 22.24 9.05
N LEU A 272 -13.85 21.45 8.09
CA LEU A 272 -13.92 21.74 6.67
C LEU A 272 -14.86 20.77 5.98
N THR A 273 -15.52 21.21 4.91
CA THR A 273 -16.21 20.32 3.97
C THR A 273 -16.13 20.89 2.57
N VAL A 274 -16.56 20.11 1.59
CA VAL A 274 -16.56 20.50 0.18
C VAL A 274 -17.90 20.14 -0.44
N ASN A 275 -18.49 21.05 -1.21
CA ASN A 275 -19.77 20.81 -1.89
C ASN A 275 -19.60 20.21 -3.30
N GLY A 276 -20.71 19.86 -3.95
CA GLY A 276 -20.70 19.32 -5.33
C GLY A 276 -20.14 20.26 -6.41
N GLY A 277 -19.94 21.55 -6.10
CA GLY A 277 -19.23 22.51 -6.95
C GLY A 277 -17.75 22.69 -6.57
N TYR A 278 -17.22 21.80 -5.72
CA TYR A 278 -15.85 21.79 -5.19
C TYR A 278 -15.45 23.01 -4.37
N ARG A 279 -16.41 23.83 -3.93
CA ARG A 279 -16.15 24.94 -3.01
C ARG A 279 -15.89 24.41 -1.61
N ILE A 280 -14.86 24.97 -0.97
CA ILE A 280 -14.50 24.65 0.41
C ILE A 280 -15.37 25.50 1.34
N HIS A 281 -15.95 24.84 2.35
CA HIS A 281 -16.77 25.47 3.38
C HIS A 281 -16.15 25.22 4.75
N ARG A 282 -16.31 26.18 5.65
CA ARG A 282 -15.84 26.10 7.04
C ARG A 282 -17.05 25.98 7.94
N ALA A 283 -16.95 25.14 8.97
CA ALA A 283 -17.94 25.12 10.04
C ALA A 283 -17.90 26.44 10.82
N HIS A 284 -19.03 26.87 11.38
CA HIS A 284 -19.14 28.13 12.13
C HIS A 284 -18.06 28.27 13.21
N LEU A 285 -17.76 27.18 13.94
CA LEU A 285 -16.73 27.15 14.97
C LEU A 285 -15.32 27.46 14.43
N LEU A 286 -15.01 27.01 13.21
CA LEU A 286 -13.74 27.30 12.56
C LEU A 286 -13.69 28.76 12.08
N GLU A 287 -14.80 29.31 11.61
CA GLU A 287 -14.88 30.72 11.21
C GLU A 287 -14.65 31.65 12.40
N GLU A 288 -15.24 31.34 13.56
CA GLU A 288 -14.96 32.08 14.79
C GLU A 288 -13.48 32.01 15.18
N SER A 289 -12.87 30.83 15.06
CA SER A 289 -11.45 30.63 15.37
C SER A 289 -10.56 31.42 14.43
N VAL A 290 -10.87 31.49 13.13
CA VAL A 290 -10.17 32.31 12.13
C VAL A 290 -10.16 33.81 12.48
N ILE A 291 -11.19 34.31 13.16
CA ILE A 291 -11.27 35.71 13.62
C ILE A 291 -10.43 35.94 14.88
N LYS A 292 -10.45 34.97 15.81
CA LYS A 292 -9.89 35.12 17.17
C LYS A 292 -8.42 34.71 17.27
N ASP A 293 -7.97 33.77 16.43
CA ASP A 293 -6.65 33.17 16.49
C ASP A 293 -5.85 33.42 15.20
N GLN A 294 -4.63 33.93 15.36
CA GLN A 294 -3.77 34.28 14.22
C GLN A 294 -3.32 33.04 13.43
N GLY A 295 -3.08 31.91 14.11
CA GLY A 295 -2.70 30.65 13.47
C GLY A 295 -3.83 30.09 12.62
N ALA A 296 -5.03 30.02 13.17
CA ALA A 296 -6.24 29.62 12.45
C ALA A 296 -6.51 30.56 11.27
N SER A 297 -6.36 31.88 11.48
CA SER A 297 -6.48 32.88 10.42
C SER A 297 -5.54 32.62 9.25
N TYR A 298 -4.30 32.24 9.55
CA TYR A 298 -3.33 31.89 8.53
C TYR A 298 -3.71 30.59 7.79
N TYR A 299 -3.87 29.47 8.51
CA TYR A 299 -4.06 28.13 7.92
C TYR A 299 -5.44 27.88 7.30
N PHE A 300 -6.49 28.50 7.83
CA PHE A 300 -7.89 28.30 7.40
C PHE A 300 -8.55 29.58 6.86
N GLY A 301 -7.78 30.66 6.74
CA GLY A 301 -8.18 31.91 6.08
C GLY A 301 -7.27 32.23 4.92
N ALA A 302 -6.06 32.72 5.20
CA ALA A 302 -5.16 33.29 4.19
C ALA A 302 -4.65 32.27 3.16
N VAL A 303 -4.29 31.05 3.58
CA VAL A 303 -3.74 30.03 2.68
C VAL A 303 -4.79 29.08 2.10
N LEU A 304 -5.99 29.05 2.70
CA LEU A 304 -7.06 28.16 2.28
C LEU A 304 -7.66 28.67 0.96
N GLN A 305 -7.69 27.80 -0.04
CA GLN A 305 -8.30 28.14 -1.32
C GLN A 305 -9.84 28.16 -1.21
N PRO A 306 -10.54 28.94 -2.04
CA PRO A 306 -12.00 28.97 -2.06
C PRO A 306 -12.62 27.72 -2.72
N ILE A 307 -11.84 27.03 -3.56
CA ILE A 307 -12.21 25.83 -4.32
C ILE A 307 -11.03 24.87 -4.25
N LEU A 308 -11.29 23.56 -4.24
CA LEU A 308 -10.25 22.55 -4.31
C LEU A 308 -9.31 22.76 -5.51
N VAL A 309 -8.01 22.55 -5.28
CA VAL A 309 -6.95 22.65 -6.29
C VAL A 309 -6.79 21.31 -7.01
N PHE A 310 -6.96 21.32 -8.33
CA PHE A 310 -6.88 20.12 -9.16
C PHE A 310 -5.75 20.20 -10.19
N PRO A 311 -4.92 19.16 -10.30
CA PRO A 311 -4.13 18.93 -11.50
C PRO A 311 -5.02 18.70 -12.73
N LYS A 312 -4.49 19.00 -13.92
CA LYS A 312 -5.25 18.98 -15.19
C LYS A 312 -5.90 17.63 -15.52
N HIS A 313 -5.28 16.53 -15.09
CA HIS A 313 -5.71 15.16 -15.39
C HIS A 313 -6.20 14.38 -14.15
N ALA A 314 -6.37 15.07 -13.03
CA ALA A 314 -6.84 14.44 -11.81
C ALA A 314 -8.27 13.93 -11.97
N LYS A 315 -8.53 12.72 -11.46
CA LYS A 315 -9.88 12.25 -11.22
C LYS A 315 -10.47 13.05 -10.08
N MET A 316 -11.54 13.78 -10.37
CA MET A 316 -12.22 14.64 -9.41
C MET A 316 -12.97 13.81 -8.36
N PRO A 317 -13.13 14.32 -7.12
CA PRO A 317 -13.96 13.69 -6.12
C PRO A 317 -15.38 13.43 -6.64
N ALA A 318 -15.89 12.22 -6.38
CA ALA A 318 -17.26 11.90 -6.77
C ALA A 318 -18.24 12.61 -5.83
N ILE A 319 -19.26 13.24 -6.40
CA ILE A 319 -20.23 14.07 -5.65
C ILE A 319 -20.87 13.28 -4.51
N GLN A 320 -21.17 12.00 -4.71
CA GLN A 320 -21.76 11.14 -3.66
C GLN A 320 -20.94 11.07 -2.37
N TYR A 321 -19.60 11.08 -2.46
CA TYR A 321 -18.74 11.06 -1.28
C TYR A 321 -18.73 12.41 -0.58
N LEU A 322 -18.69 13.49 -1.37
CA LEU A 322 -18.78 14.85 -0.85
C LEU A 322 -20.11 15.08 -0.13
N THR A 323 -21.22 14.64 -0.71
CA THR A 323 -22.55 14.67 -0.10
C THR A 323 -22.57 13.90 1.21
N TYR A 324 -22.01 12.68 1.24
CA TYR A 324 -21.91 11.91 2.48
C TYR A 324 -21.18 12.68 3.58
N HIS A 325 -20.01 13.24 3.26
CA HIS A 325 -19.21 14.01 4.22
C HIS A 325 -19.96 15.24 4.74
N GLN A 326 -20.67 15.96 3.86
CA GLN A 326 -21.51 17.09 4.24
C GLN A 326 -22.66 16.71 5.17
N GLU A 327 -23.29 15.56 4.96
CA GLU A 327 -24.47 15.12 5.72
C GLU A 327 -24.11 14.45 7.06
N HIS A 328 -22.97 13.76 7.14
CA HIS A 328 -22.66 12.86 8.25
C HIS A 328 -21.44 13.28 9.09
N ILE A 329 -20.57 14.14 8.58
CA ILE A 329 -19.28 14.48 9.23
C ILE A 329 -19.17 15.97 9.51
N PHE A 330 -19.58 16.81 8.56
CA PHE A 330 -19.50 18.25 8.68
C PHE A 330 -20.28 18.79 9.90
N LYS A 331 -19.64 19.70 10.66
CA LYS A 331 -20.18 20.30 11.90
C LYS A 331 -20.76 21.70 11.70
N GLY A 332 -21.18 22.03 10.48
CA GLY A 332 -21.67 23.37 10.13
C GLY A 332 -23.12 23.41 9.69
#